data_AF-A0A2E2IVA0-F1
#
_entry.id   AF-A0A2E2IVA0-F1
#
_cell.length_a   1.000
_cell.length_b   1.000
_cell.length_c   1.000
_cell.angle_alpha   90.00
_cell.angle_beta   90.00
_cell.angle_gamma   90.00
#
_symmetry.space_group_name_H-M   'P 1'
#
loop_
_entity.id
_entity.type
_entity.pdbx_description
1 polymer ?
#
loop_
_entity_poly.entity_id
_entity_poly.type
_entity_poly.pdbx_seq_one_letter_code
_entity_poly.pdbx_strand_id
1 'polypeptide(L)'
;MNAPFLAPNAGRAAHSPGLFHAAAARLRAIALQAEDLGAELCGDPDVVQRHLTALQSIDRLAQNISQIAAVIAADDPVSAIDDVQLAELKELLRKAA
;
A
#
# COMPACT_ATOMS: atom_id res chain seq x y z
N MET A 1 17.85 -44.07 -15.20
CA MET A 1 18.01 -43.39 -13.90
C MET A 1 19.11 -42.36 -14.08
N ASN A 2 18.96 -41.04 -13.92
CA ASN A 2 17.88 -40.14 -13.56
C ASN A 2 18.14 -38.82 -14.31
N ALA A 3 17.10 -38.17 -14.83
CA ALA A 3 17.22 -36.84 -15.41
C ALA A 3 17.45 -35.81 -14.28
N PRO A 4 18.27 -34.75 -14.47
CA PRO A 4 18.36 -33.69 -13.49
C PRO A 4 17.03 -32.94 -13.47
N PHE A 5 16.43 -32.84 -12.28
CA PHE A 5 15.30 -31.96 -12.01
C PHE A 5 15.79 -30.52 -12.18
N LEU A 6 15.53 -29.92 -13.34
CA LEU A 6 15.63 -28.48 -13.52
C LEU A 6 14.55 -27.84 -12.66
N ALA A 7 14.97 -27.23 -11.55
CA ALA A 7 14.10 -26.47 -10.68
C ALA A 7 13.30 -25.45 -11.51
N PRO A 8 11.96 -25.40 -11.37
CA PRO A 8 11.19 -24.35 -12.02
C PRO A 8 11.50 -23.02 -11.33
N ASN A 9 11.81 -22.00 -12.14
CA ASN A 9 11.92 -20.57 -11.80
C ASN A 9 13.32 -19.98 -11.51
N ALA A 10 14.32 -20.32 -12.32
CA ALA A 10 15.56 -19.53 -12.42
C ALA A 10 15.42 -18.26 -13.30
N GLY A 11 14.27 -17.55 -13.24
CA GLY A 11 13.94 -16.52 -14.24
C GLY A 11 13.11 -15.32 -13.81
N ARG A 12 12.53 -15.29 -12.59
CA ARG A 12 12.07 -14.00 -12.05
C ARG A 12 13.28 -13.30 -11.48
N ALA A 13 13.74 -12.23 -12.14
CA ALA A 13 14.78 -11.37 -11.60
C ALA A 13 14.43 -11.07 -10.14
N ALA A 14 15.37 -11.34 -9.22
CA ALA A 14 15.23 -10.93 -7.83
C ALA A 14 14.96 -9.43 -7.85
N HIS A 15 13.80 -9.02 -7.34
CA HIS A 15 13.42 -7.62 -7.35
C HIS A 15 14.44 -6.83 -6.51
N SER A 16 14.90 -5.68 -7.02
CA SER A 16 15.87 -4.85 -6.30
C SER A 16 15.23 -4.30 -5.02
N PRO A 17 15.76 -4.60 -3.82
CA PRO A 17 15.24 -4.03 -2.57
C PRO A 17 15.18 -2.50 -2.63
N GLY A 18 16.17 -1.87 -3.24
CA GLY A 18 16.18 -0.41 -3.44
C GLY A 18 15.04 0.12 -4.31
N LEU A 19 14.59 -0.65 -5.31
CA LEU A 19 13.43 -0.27 -6.13
C LEU A 19 12.14 -0.30 -5.30
N PHE A 20 11.95 -1.32 -4.45
CA PHE A 20 10.78 -1.40 -3.60
C PHE A 20 10.74 -0.31 -2.54
N HIS A 21 11.87 -0.01 -1.89
CA HIS A 21 11.94 1.11 -0.97
C HIS A 21 11.62 2.44 -1.66
N ALA A 22 12.14 2.68 -2.87
CA ALA A 22 11.82 3.89 -3.64
C ALA A 22 10.33 3.96 -4.00
N ALA A 23 9.73 2.84 -4.42
CA ALA A 23 8.30 2.76 -4.72
C ALA A 23 7.43 3.02 -3.48
N ALA A 24 7.76 2.39 -2.35
CA ALA A 24 7.08 2.63 -1.07
C ALA A 24 7.19 4.09 -0.62
N ALA A 25 8.38 4.69 -0.72
CA ALA A 25 8.57 6.10 -0.41
C ALA A 25 7.69 7.01 -1.29
N ARG A 26 7.59 6.71 -2.59
CA ARG A 26 6.72 7.46 -3.50
C ARG A 26 5.24 7.29 -3.15
N LEU A 27 4.80 6.08 -2.82
CA LEU A 27 3.44 5.82 -2.37
C LEU A 27 3.13 6.59 -1.09
N ARG A 28 4.03 6.57 -0.10
CA ARG A 28 3.84 7.34 1.15
C ARG A 28 3.74 8.84 0.88
N ALA A 29 4.56 9.39 -0.02
CA ALA A 29 4.46 10.79 -0.42
C ALA A 29 3.12 11.13 -1.08
N ILE A 30 2.55 10.22 -1.89
CA ILE A 30 1.23 10.41 -2.50
C ILE A 30 0.13 10.36 -1.43
N ALA A 31 0.22 9.43 -0.46
CA ALA A 31 -0.73 9.38 0.65
C ALA A 31 -0.75 10.68 1.45
N LEU A 32 0.42 11.23 1.79
CA LEU A 32 0.53 12.53 2.48
C LEU A 32 -0.09 13.67 1.66
N GLN A 33 0.15 13.72 0.35
CA GLN A 33 -0.47 14.74 -0.52
C GLN A 33 -2.00 14.63 -0.55
N ALA A 34 -2.54 13.41 -0.51
CA ALA A 34 -3.98 13.19 -0.43
C ALA A 34 -4.55 13.59 0.94
N GLU A 35 -3.83 13.31 2.04
CA GLU A 35 -4.18 13.77 3.39
C GLU A 35 -4.21 15.30 3.46
N ASP A 36 -3.18 15.98 2.94
CA ASP A 36 -3.08 17.44 2.92
C ASP A 36 -4.23 18.07 2.13
N LEU A 37 -4.55 17.53 0.94
CA LEU A 37 -5.68 17.99 0.14
C LEU A 37 -7.01 17.76 0.85
N GLY A 38 -7.19 16.60 1.49
CA GLY A 38 -8.38 16.30 2.28
C GLY A 38 -8.54 17.26 3.45
N ALA A 39 -7.45 17.59 4.14
CA ALA A 39 -7.43 18.54 5.25
C ALA A 39 -7.77 19.97 4.79
N GLU A 40 -7.24 20.42 3.65
CA GLU A 40 -7.57 21.71 3.05
C GLU A 40 -9.07 21.81 2.75
N LEU A 41 -9.64 20.79 2.09
CA LEU A 41 -11.07 20.75 1.76
C LEU A 41 -11.96 20.68 3.00
N CYS A 42 -11.52 20.00 4.05
CA CYS A 42 -12.21 19.96 5.34
C CYS A 42 -12.22 21.31 6.08
N GLY A 43 -11.37 22.26 5.67
CA GLY A 43 -11.34 23.62 6.20
C GLY A 43 -12.54 24.49 5.77
N ASP A 44 -13.27 24.09 4.73
CA ASP A 44 -14.48 24.76 4.26
C ASP A 44 -15.76 24.02 4.72
N PRO A 45 -16.56 24.59 5.63
CA PRO A 45 -17.79 23.97 6.12
C PRO A 45 -18.82 23.63 5.03
N ASP A 46 -18.93 24.45 3.98
CA ASP A 46 -19.87 24.20 2.87
C ASP A 46 -19.45 22.97 2.06
N VAL A 47 -18.14 22.80 1.85
CA VAL A 47 -17.58 21.61 1.19
C VAL A 47 -17.81 20.37 2.04
N VAL A 48 -17.51 20.44 3.34
CA VAL A 48 -17.74 19.34 4.27
C VAL A 48 -19.20 18.91 4.26
N GLN A 49 -20.13 19.86 4.38
CA GLN A 49 -21.56 19.56 4.43
C GLN A 49 -22.06 18.91 3.14
N ARG A 50 -21.56 19.34 1.97
CA ARG A 50 -22.01 18.83 0.66
C ARG A 50 -21.29 17.54 0.24
N HIS A 51 -20.06 17.32 0.70
CA HIS A 51 -19.17 16.30 0.15
C HIS A 51 -18.51 15.39 1.20
N LEU A 52 -19.07 15.29 2.42
CA LEU A 52 -18.52 14.47 3.50
C LEU A 52 -18.13 13.05 3.08
N THR A 53 -18.99 12.35 2.32
CA THR A 53 -18.71 10.99 1.83
C THR A 53 -17.53 10.93 0.87
N ALA A 54 -17.35 11.96 0.02
CA ALA A 54 -16.22 12.05 -0.88
C ALA A 54 -14.92 12.34 -0.11
N LEU A 55 -14.97 13.23 0.90
CA LEU A 55 -13.84 13.52 1.78
C LEU A 55 -13.40 12.28 2.57
N GLN A 56 -14.35 11.52 3.11
CA GLN A 56 -14.07 10.21 3.74
C GLN A 56 -13.46 9.21 2.76
N SER A 57 -13.80 9.31 1.48
CA SER A 57 -13.21 8.46 0.45
C SER A 57 -11.78 8.86 0.11
N ILE A 58 -11.43 10.16 0.15
CA ILE A 58 -10.05 10.63 0.02
C ILE A 58 -9.20 10.12 1.18
N ASP A 59 -9.68 10.24 2.42
CA ASP A 59 -8.99 9.71 3.60
C ASP A 59 -8.76 8.19 3.49
N ARG A 60 -9.80 7.43 3.12
CA ARG A 60 -9.68 5.98 2.91
C ARG A 60 -8.65 5.62 1.84
N LEU A 61 -8.57 6.38 0.75
CA LEU A 61 -7.56 6.18 -0.29
C LEU A 61 -6.15 6.45 0.24
N ALA A 62 -5.95 7.52 0.99
CA ALA A 62 -4.65 7.84 1.58
C ALA A 62 -4.19 6.75 2.56
N GLN A 63 -5.09 6.28 3.43
CA GLN A 63 -4.80 5.17 4.35
C GLN A 63 -4.43 3.89 3.60
N ASN A 64 -5.14 3.56 2.52
CA ASN A 64 -4.85 2.38 1.70
C ASN A 64 -3.45 2.46 1.09
N ILE A 65 -3.12 3.59 0.45
CA ILE A 65 -1.80 3.83 -0.14
C ILE A 65 -0.70 3.78 0.93
N SER A 66 -0.93 4.37 2.10
CA SER A 66 0.04 4.38 3.20
C SER A 66 0.31 2.98 3.75
N GLN A 67 -0.72 2.15 3.92
CA GLN A 67 -0.54 0.77 4.42
C GLN A 67 0.14 -0.13 3.40
N ILE A 68 -0.16 0.05 2.10
CA ILE A 68 0.57 -0.64 1.02
C ILE A 68 2.06 -0.24 1.05
N ALA A 69 2.36 1.06 1.17
CA ALA A 69 3.72 1.54 1.26
C ALA A 69 4.49 0.90 2.43
N ALA A 70 3.85 0.79 3.61
CA ALA A 70 4.44 0.19 4.79
C ALA A 70 4.80 -1.29 4.57
N VAL A 71 3.88 -2.08 3.99
CA VAL A 71 4.13 -3.49 3.68
C VAL A 71 5.26 -3.67 2.66
N ILE A 72 5.30 -2.84 1.61
CA ILE A 72 6.36 -2.90 0.59
C ILE A 72 7.73 -2.52 1.16
N ALA A 73 7.79 -1.59 2.13
CA ALA A 73 9.04 -1.13 2.73
C ALA A 73 9.55 -2.00 3.88
N ALA A 74 8.76 -2.96 4.37
CA ALA A 74 9.13 -3.79 5.50
C ALA A 74 10.26 -4.77 5.15
N ASP A 75 11.15 -5.02 6.11
CA ASP A 75 12.19 -6.07 5.98
C ASP A 75 11.57 -7.47 5.83
N ASP A 76 10.44 -7.69 6.51
CA ASP A 76 9.57 -8.86 6.33
C ASP A 76 8.15 -8.42 5.95
N PRO A 77 7.84 -8.33 4.64
CA PRO A 77 6.52 -7.95 4.16
C PRO A 77 5.40 -8.89 4.59
N VAL A 78 5.68 -10.18 4.85
CA VAL A 78 4.64 -11.14 5.23
C VAL A 78 4.17 -10.87 6.66
N SER A 79 5.13 -10.70 7.58
CA SER A 79 4.81 -10.33 8.97
C SER A 79 4.18 -8.93 9.07
N ALA A 80 4.59 -7.98 8.21
CA ALA A 80 4.02 -6.64 8.18
C ALA A 80 2.52 -6.60 7.81
N ILE A 81 1.97 -7.66 7.19
CA ILE A 81 0.53 -7.75 6.91
C ILE A 81 -0.29 -7.73 8.21
N ASP A 82 0.26 -8.18 9.33
CA ASP A 82 -0.45 -8.19 10.60
C ASP A 82 -0.73 -6.80 11.17
N ASP A 83 0.06 -5.80 10.76
CA ASP A 83 -0.12 -4.39 11.15
C ASP A 83 -1.10 -3.63 10.23
N VAL A 84 -1.51 -4.23 9.11
CA VAL A 84 -2.52 -3.65 8.20
C VAL A 84 -3.87 -3.55 8.92
N GLN A 85 -4.42 -2.35 8.98
CA GLN A 85 -5.69 -2.06 9.68
C GLN A 85 -6.90 -2.19 8.76
N LEU A 86 -6.72 -1.98 7.45
CA LEU A 86 -7.80 -2.10 6.48
C LEU A 86 -8.07 -3.58 6.18
N ALA A 87 -9.18 -4.10 6.70
CA ALA A 87 -9.53 -5.53 6.63
C ALA A 87 -9.49 -6.10 5.19
N GLU A 88 -10.05 -5.38 4.21
CA GLU A 88 -10.06 -5.80 2.81
C GLU A 88 -8.65 -5.89 2.22
N LEU A 89 -7.79 -4.91 2.53
CA LEU A 89 -6.40 -4.90 2.09
C LEU A 89 -5.62 -6.04 2.77
N LYS A 90 -5.80 -6.20 4.08
CA LYS A 90 -5.15 -7.27 4.85
C LYS A 90 -5.50 -8.65 4.30
N GLU A 91 -6.78 -8.89 4.04
CA GLU A 91 -7.27 -10.14 3.48
C GLU A 91 -6.72 -10.40 2.07
N LEU A 92 -6.67 -9.36 1.22
CA LEU A 92 -6.06 -9.44 -0.11
C LEU A 92 -4.59 -9.85 -0.01
N LEU A 93 -3.82 -9.17 0.84
CA LEU A 93 -2.39 -9.42 1.00
C LEU A 93 -2.13 -10.82 1.58
N ARG A 94 -2.90 -11.26 2.58
CA ARG A 94 -2.78 -12.61 3.16
C ARG A 94 -3.04 -13.72 2.14
N LYS A 95 -3.93 -13.50 1.17
CA LYS A 95 -4.17 -14.47 0.08
C LYS A 95 -3.02 -14.55 -0.92
N ALA A 96 -2.19 -13.52 -1.00
CA ALA A 96 -1.10 -13.40 -1.97
C ALA A 96 0.28 -13.76 -1.40
N ALA A 97 0.41 -13.84 -0.07
CA ALA A 97 1.61 -14.25 0.65
C ALA A 97 1.69 -15.79 0.77
#